data_AF-A0A2V6DZY9-F1
#
_entry.id   AF-A0A2V6DZY9-F1
#
_cell.length_a   1.000
_cell.length_b   1.000
_cell.length_c   1.000
_cell.angle_alpha   90.00
_cell.angle_beta   90.00
_cell.angle_gamma   90.00
#
_symmetry.space_group_name_H-M   'P 1'
#
loop_
_entity.id
_entity.type
_entity.pdbx_description
1 polymer ?
#
loop_
_entity_poly.entity_id
_entity_poly.type
_entity_poly.pdbx_seq_one_letter_code
_entity_poly.pdbx_strand_id
1 'polypeptide(L)'
;MVLFGSISFIARGDIIPTLSSVTGSSPNFTWNYSANVTVDETINTGDFFTIYDFGTIAPGSNTQPTGWTFSQALVGPTPSLVLSTDNPSILNLTWTYNGAAPITGSAALGIFSVITSTDQLKVGQFTAEATRSSGPNAGTKVDNIGTISVPVPESSSLLPIIGVCVAAALSRLVRRQHA
;
A
#
# COMPACT_ATOMS: atom_id res chain seq x y z
N MET A 1 -29.48 1.04 11.42
CA MET A 1 -29.30 -0.33 10.87
C MET A 1 -28.20 -0.23 9.82
N VAL A 2 -26.95 -0.51 10.21
CA VAL A 2 -25.80 -0.44 9.29
C VAL A 2 -25.73 -1.79 8.58
N LEU A 3 -25.89 -1.76 7.26
CA LEU A 3 -25.83 -2.95 6.41
C LEU A 3 -24.36 -3.33 6.24
N PHE A 4 -23.91 -4.35 6.97
CA PHE A 4 -22.60 -4.96 6.72
C PHE A 4 -22.69 -5.72 5.39
N GLY A 5 -22.15 -5.13 4.33
CA GLY A 5 -22.03 -5.79 3.04
C GLY A 5 -21.04 -6.95 3.16
N SER A 6 -21.53 -8.16 2.91
CA SER A 6 -20.69 -9.36 2.85
C SER A 6 -19.67 -9.21 1.72
N ILE A 7 -18.39 -9.12 2.09
CA ILE A 7 -17.28 -9.20 1.15
C ILE A 7 -17.04 -10.67 0.81
N SER A 8 -17.23 -11.04 -0.45
CA SER A 8 -16.88 -12.36 -0.95
C SER A 8 -15.37 -12.42 -1.17
N PHE A 9 -14.65 -13.07 -0.25
CA PHE A 9 -13.29 -13.49 -0.54
C PHE A 9 -13.35 -14.68 -1.49
N ILE A 10 -12.70 -14.58 -2.65
CA ILE A 10 -12.22 -15.79 -3.31
C ILE A 10 -11.04 -16.25 -2.44
N ALA A 11 -11.30 -17.20 -1.54
CA ALA A 11 -10.26 -17.84 -0.75
C ALA A 11 -9.40 -18.70 -1.70
N ARG A 12 -8.33 -18.10 -2.21
CA ARG A 12 -7.16 -18.79 -2.72
C ARG A 12 -6.05 -18.45 -1.73
N GLY A 13 -5.30 -19.46 -1.29
CA GLY A 13 -4.26 -19.26 -0.30
C GLY A 13 -3.37 -18.07 -0.69
N ASP A 14 -3.01 -17.24 0.29
CA ASP A 14 -1.92 -16.29 0.10
C ASP A 14 -1.39 -15.64 1.40
N ILE A 15 -0.46 -14.70 1.26
CA ILE A 15 -0.30 -13.50 2.10
C ILE A 15 -1.55 -12.61 2.01
N ILE A 16 -2.10 -12.26 3.17
CA ILE A 16 -3.28 -11.40 3.30
C ILE A 16 -2.92 -10.24 4.25
N PRO A 17 -2.56 -9.05 3.73
CA PRO A 17 -2.46 -7.84 4.51
C PRO A 17 -3.85 -7.28 4.85
N THR A 18 -4.00 -6.80 6.07
CA THR A 18 -5.22 -6.18 6.59
C THR A 18 -4.85 -4.93 7.38
N LEU A 19 -5.60 -3.84 7.20
CA LEU A 19 -5.43 -2.66 8.05
C LEU A 19 -5.78 -3.02 9.49
N SER A 20 -4.78 -2.95 10.38
CA SER A 20 -4.92 -3.24 11.80
C SER A 20 -5.34 -2.01 12.58
N SER A 21 -4.69 -0.87 12.33
CA SER A 21 -5.04 0.41 12.96
C SER A 21 -4.47 1.61 12.20
N VAL A 22 -5.09 2.77 12.40
CA VAL A 22 -4.49 4.08 12.12
C VAL A 22 -4.37 4.80 13.46
N THR A 23 -3.18 5.29 13.79
CA THR A 23 -2.87 5.93 15.08
C THR A 23 -2.13 7.24 14.87
N GLY A 24 -2.02 8.08 15.91
CA GLY A 24 -1.37 9.38 15.83
C GLY A 24 -2.35 10.53 15.69
N SER A 25 -1.84 11.67 15.25
CA SER A 25 -2.60 12.92 15.13
C SER A 25 -1.97 13.80 14.07
N SER A 26 -2.76 14.67 13.43
CA SER A 26 -2.26 15.59 12.41
C SER A 26 -0.99 16.33 12.89
N PRO A 27 0.08 16.37 12.06
CA PRO A 27 0.15 15.93 10.66
C PRO A 27 0.74 14.52 10.47
N ASN A 28 0.78 13.66 11.50
CA ASN A 28 1.43 12.35 11.42
C ASN A 28 0.48 11.23 11.86
N PHE A 29 0.09 10.39 10.91
CA PHE A 29 -0.74 9.22 11.14
C PHE A 29 0.03 7.96 10.75
N THR A 30 0.19 7.04 11.71
CA THR A 30 0.82 5.74 11.50
C THR A 30 -0.23 4.75 11.05
N TRP A 31 -0.06 4.22 9.84
CA TRP A 31 -0.89 3.19 9.25
C TRP A 31 -0.25 1.83 9.50
N ASN A 32 -0.90 0.99 10.31
CA ASN A 32 -0.41 -0.34 10.68
C ASN A 32 -1.19 -1.42 9.93
N TYR A 33 -0.49 -2.25 9.17
CA TYR A 33 -1.01 -3.41 8.47
C TYR A 33 -0.50 -4.68 9.12
N SER A 34 -1.40 -5.55 9.57
CA SER A 34 -1.05 -6.93 9.89
C SER A 34 -1.08 -7.77 8.63
N ALA A 35 -0.16 -8.71 8.48
CA ALA A 35 -0.24 -9.69 7.39
C ALA A 35 -0.14 -11.12 7.92
N ASN A 36 -0.81 -12.02 7.22
CA ASN A 36 -0.83 -13.45 7.54
C ASN A 36 -0.62 -14.26 6.27
N VAL A 37 0.11 -15.36 6.35
CA VAL A 37 0.11 -16.40 5.31
C VAL A 37 -0.90 -17.48 5.69
N THR A 38 -1.60 -18.03 4.70
CA THR A 38 -2.65 -19.03 4.93
C THR A 38 -2.10 -20.45 5.04
N VAL A 39 -3.00 -21.40 5.36
CA VAL A 39 -2.67 -22.83 5.32
C VAL A 39 -2.29 -23.25 3.89
N ASP A 40 -1.41 -24.25 3.77
CA ASP A 40 -0.89 -24.80 2.50
C ASP A 40 0.06 -23.89 1.71
N GLU A 41 0.67 -22.91 2.37
CA GLU A 41 1.63 -22.00 1.78
C GLU A 41 2.86 -21.76 2.63
N THR A 42 3.90 -21.33 1.95
CA THR A 42 5.17 -20.96 2.52
C THR A 42 5.62 -19.66 1.89
N ILE A 43 6.10 -18.73 2.72
CA ILE A 43 6.80 -17.53 2.25
C ILE A 43 8.27 -17.90 2.07
N ASN A 44 8.71 -17.91 0.82
CA ASN A 44 10.10 -18.07 0.42
C ASN A 44 10.74 -16.74 0.09
N THR A 45 12.06 -16.70 0.05
CA THR A 45 12.81 -15.52 -0.40
C THR A 45 12.31 -15.07 -1.78
N GLY A 46 11.93 -13.80 -1.91
CA GLY A 46 11.38 -13.20 -3.13
C GLY A 46 9.85 -13.12 -3.16
N ASP A 47 9.14 -13.84 -2.30
CA ASP A 47 7.69 -13.69 -2.13
C ASP A 47 7.37 -12.29 -1.56
N PHE A 48 6.22 -11.72 -1.92
CA PHE A 48 5.93 -10.31 -1.64
C PHE A 48 4.43 -10.01 -1.58
N PHE A 49 4.10 -8.84 -1.05
CA PHE A 49 2.79 -8.22 -1.24
C PHE A 49 2.94 -6.74 -1.60
N THR A 50 2.02 -6.25 -2.42
CA THR A 50 1.96 -4.86 -2.89
C THR A 50 0.61 -4.26 -2.50
N ILE A 51 0.62 -3.11 -1.84
CA ILE A 51 -0.56 -2.28 -1.57
C ILE A 51 -0.58 -1.15 -2.59
N TYR A 52 -1.66 -1.07 -3.38
CA TYR A 52 -1.76 -0.15 -4.52
C TYR A 52 -2.38 1.19 -4.14
N ASP A 53 -2.03 2.21 -4.93
CA ASP A 53 -2.55 3.57 -4.84
C ASP A 53 -2.51 4.16 -3.43
N PHE A 54 -1.44 3.86 -2.70
CA PHE A 54 -1.25 4.26 -1.30
C PHE A 54 -0.97 5.75 -1.17
N GLY A 55 -0.14 6.29 -2.07
CA GLY A 55 0.30 7.68 -2.06
C GLY A 55 1.63 7.88 -1.34
N THR A 56 1.92 9.13 -0.98
CA THR A 56 3.19 9.53 -0.37
C THR A 56 3.22 9.15 1.12
N ILE A 57 4.41 8.75 1.57
CA ILE A 57 4.70 8.50 2.98
C ILE A 57 5.78 9.45 3.47
N ALA A 58 5.87 9.67 4.79
CA ALA A 58 7.02 10.33 5.39
C ALA A 58 8.29 9.53 5.05
N PRO A 59 9.36 10.16 4.50
CA PRO A 59 10.57 9.45 4.08
C PRO A 59 11.20 8.62 5.20
N GLY A 60 11.45 7.33 4.94
CA GLY A 60 12.07 6.42 5.91
C GLY A 60 11.18 6.04 7.09
N SER A 61 9.88 6.34 7.04
CA SER A 61 8.93 5.99 8.11
C SER A 61 8.49 4.54 8.13
N ASN A 62 8.91 3.73 7.14
CA ASN A 62 8.50 2.35 7.07
C ASN A 62 9.07 1.54 8.24
N THR A 63 8.23 0.70 8.84
CA THR A 63 8.67 -0.35 9.75
C THR A 63 8.10 -1.68 9.30
N GLN A 64 8.83 -2.75 9.57
CA GLN A 64 8.46 -4.11 9.18
C GLN A 64 9.20 -5.14 10.03
N PRO A 65 8.71 -6.40 10.07
CA PRO A 65 9.41 -7.50 10.70
C PRO A 65 10.77 -7.78 10.03
N THR A 66 11.69 -8.38 10.77
CA THR A 66 12.98 -8.84 10.22
C THR A 66 12.76 -9.83 9.07
N GLY A 67 13.59 -9.74 8.04
CA GLY A 67 13.47 -10.58 6.85
C GLY A 67 12.53 -10.00 5.79
N TRP A 68 12.12 -8.73 5.91
CA TRP A 68 11.37 -8.02 4.87
C TRP A 68 12.12 -6.77 4.41
N THR A 69 12.09 -6.50 3.11
CA THR A 69 12.58 -5.26 2.49
C THR A 69 11.41 -4.46 1.95
N PHE A 70 11.46 -3.14 2.13
CA PHE A 70 10.42 -2.22 1.67
C PHE A 70 10.87 -1.49 0.40
N SER A 71 9.92 -1.25 -0.50
CA SER A 71 10.10 -0.36 -1.65
C SER A 71 8.81 0.40 -1.95
N GLN A 72 8.95 1.50 -2.69
CA GLN A 72 7.83 2.28 -3.22
C GLN A 72 8.08 2.59 -4.70
N ALA A 73 7.04 2.47 -5.53
CA ALA A 73 7.12 2.76 -6.97
C ALA A 73 5.76 3.16 -7.53
N LEU A 74 5.73 3.98 -8.59
CA LEU A 74 4.50 4.33 -9.32
C LEU A 74 3.90 3.13 -10.05
N VAL A 75 4.74 2.16 -10.39
CA VAL A 75 4.34 0.86 -10.92
C VAL A 75 5.12 -0.16 -10.11
N GLY A 76 4.42 -0.87 -9.24
CA GLY A 76 5.02 -1.89 -8.37
C GLY A 76 5.08 -3.26 -9.05
N PRO A 77 5.77 -4.24 -8.45
CA PRO A 77 5.59 -5.62 -8.86
C PRO A 77 4.12 -6.02 -8.63
N THR A 78 3.52 -6.57 -9.68
CA THR A 78 2.21 -7.21 -9.66
C THR A 78 2.42 -8.67 -10.04
N PRO A 79 1.95 -9.63 -9.22
CA PRO A 79 2.07 -11.05 -9.55
C PRO A 79 1.42 -11.37 -10.89
N SER A 80 2.01 -12.30 -11.65
CA SER A 80 1.68 -12.50 -13.07
C SER A 80 0.29 -13.07 -13.34
N LEU A 81 -0.35 -13.71 -12.36
CA LEU A 81 -1.65 -14.38 -12.49
C LEU A 81 -2.83 -13.52 -12.00
N VAL A 82 -2.59 -12.29 -11.56
CA VAL A 82 -3.61 -11.34 -11.12
C VAL A 82 -3.40 -9.97 -11.75
N LEU A 83 -4.48 -9.19 -11.84
CA LEU A 83 -4.44 -7.82 -12.35
C LEU A 83 -5.05 -6.89 -11.30
N SER A 84 -4.27 -5.92 -10.86
CA SER A 84 -4.74 -4.84 -9.99
C SER A 84 -5.25 -3.66 -10.79
N THR A 85 -6.12 -2.87 -10.16
CA THR A 85 -6.41 -1.50 -10.59
C THR A 85 -5.31 -0.62 -10.00
N ASP A 86 -4.38 -0.19 -10.85
CA ASP A 86 -3.23 0.64 -10.48
C ASP A 86 -3.35 2.01 -11.16
N ASN A 87 -3.23 3.09 -10.39
CA ASN A 87 -3.09 4.43 -10.94
C ASN A 87 -1.59 4.77 -11.05
N PRO A 88 -1.04 4.90 -12.27
CA PRO A 88 0.39 5.08 -12.48
C PRO A 88 0.93 6.44 -11.98
N SER A 89 0.09 7.30 -11.41
CA SER A 89 0.47 8.57 -10.78
C SER A 89 0.50 8.52 -9.25
N ILE A 90 0.13 7.39 -8.64
CA ILE A 90 0.06 7.22 -7.19
C ILE A 90 1.04 6.11 -6.79
N LEU A 91 1.82 6.34 -5.74
CA LEU A 91 2.81 5.36 -5.30
C LEU A 91 2.15 4.13 -4.68
N ASN A 92 2.68 2.97 -5.07
CA ASN A 92 2.42 1.66 -4.49
C ASN A 92 3.49 1.33 -3.44
N LEU A 93 3.10 0.58 -2.42
CA LEU A 93 4.02 0.08 -1.39
C LEU A 93 4.22 -1.42 -1.54
N THR A 94 5.47 -1.87 -1.53
CA THR A 94 5.78 -3.30 -1.62
C THR A 94 6.68 -3.72 -0.47
N TRP A 95 6.35 -4.85 0.15
CA TRP A 95 7.24 -5.56 1.05
C TRP A 95 7.58 -6.93 0.46
N THR A 96 8.88 -7.19 0.33
CA THR A 96 9.42 -8.44 -0.22
C THR A 96 10.18 -9.20 0.85
N TYR A 97 9.90 -10.49 1.00
CA TYR A 97 10.59 -11.35 1.94
C TYR A 97 12.01 -11.64 1.45
N ASN A 98 13.01 -11.32 2.27
CA ASN A 98 14.42 -11.60 2.04
C ASN A 98 15.05 -12.47 3.13
N GLY A 99 14.24 -13.03 4.04
CA GLY A 99 14.70 -13.94 5.08
C GLY A 99 15.20 -15.26 4.51
N ALA A 100 16.22 -15.84 5.16
CA ALA A 100 16.87 -17.08 4.73
C ALA A 100 16.03 -18.34 5.05
N ALA A 101 15.26 -18.31 6.14
CA ALA A 101 14.39 -19.42 6.54
C ALA A 101 12.98 -19.19 5.98
N PRO A 102 12.36 -20.18 5.31
CA PRO A 102 10.97 -20.04 4.88
C PRO A 102 10.00 -19.92 6.05
N ILE A 103 8.90 -19.18 5.87
CA ILE A 103 7.79 -19.10 6.84
C ILE A 103 6.68 -20.03 6.35
N THR A 104 6.49 -21.17 6.99
CA THR A 104 5.57 -22.22 6.52
C THR A 104 4.25 -22.26 7.28
N GLY A 105 3.17 -22.48 6.53
CA GLY A 105 1.82 -22.71 7.04
C GLY A 105 1.17 -21.45 7.56
N SER A 106 0.04 -21.62 8.25
CA SER A 106 -0.70 -20.49 8.81
C SER A 106 0.14 -19.76 9.86
N ALA A 107 0.61 -18.56 9.53
CA ALA A 107 1.49 -17.78 10.37
C ALA A 107 1.16 -16.30 10.29
N ALA A 108 1.25 -15.62 11.43
CA ALA A 108 1.27 -14.16 11.46
C ALA A 108 2.66 -13.68 11.01
N LEU A 109 2.68 -12.83 9.98
CA LEU A 109 3.91 -12.28 9.42
C LEU A 109 4.40 -11.08 10.22
N GLY A 110 3.51 -10.41 10.96
CA GLY A 110 3.80 -9.27 11.82
C GLY A 110 3.08 -8.00 11.41
N ILE A 111 3.55 -6.86 11.91
CA ILE A 111 3.03 -5.52 11.58
C ILE A 111 4.00 -4.82 10.63
N PHE A 112 3.44 -4.30 9.54
CA PHE A 112 4.08 -3.45 8.56
C PHE A 112 3.46 -2.06 8.69
N SER A 113 4.26 -1.01 8.80
CA SER A 113 3.72 0.33 8.97
C SER A 113 4.45 1.39 8.19
N VAL A 114 3.76 2.50 7.96
CA VAL A 114 4.27 3.74 7.37
C VAL A 114 3.56 4.92 8.01
N ILE A 115 4.12 6.12 7.87
CA ILE A 115 3.49 7.36 8.34
C ILE A 115 3.02 8.18 7.14
N THR A 116 1.79 8.69 7.21
CA THR A 116 1.23 9.65 6.25
C THR A 116 0.71 10.89 6.95
N SER A 117 0.33 11.89 6.17
CA SER A 117 -0.26 13.15 6.64
C SER A 117 -1.77 13.14 6.83
N THR A 118 -2.43 12.02 6.52
CA THR A 118 -3.88 11.88 6.54
C THR A 118 -4.34 10.56 7.17
N ASP A 119 -5.43 10.61 7.91
CA ASP A 119 -6.17 9.45 8.40
C ASP A 119 -7.41 9.14 7.54
N GLN A 120 -7.66 9.95 6.51
CA GLN A 120 -8.79 9.74 5.62
C GLN A 120 -8.58 8.48 4.80
N LEU A 121 -9.61 7.64 4.74
CA LEU A 121 -9.51 6.27 4.24
C LEU A 121 -10.34 6.10 2.97
N LYS A 122 -9.77 5.39 2.00
CA LYS A 122 -10.47 4.86 0.83
C LYS A 122 -10.25 3.35 0.72
N VAL A 123 -11.09 2.69 -0.05
CA VAL A 123 -10.85 1.31 -0.47
C VAL A 123 -9.83 1.32 -1.61
N GLY A 124 -8.73 0.61 -1.43
CA GLY A 124 -7.74 0.27 -2.44
C GLY A 124 -7.66 -1.24 -2.64
N GLN A 125 -6.60 -1.68 -3.31
CA GLN A 125 -6.33 -3.10 -3.56
C GLN A 125 -4.95 -3.49 -3.05
N PHE A 126 -4.78 -4.78 -2.77
CA PHE A 126 -3.47 -5.38 -2.64
C PHE A 126 -3.38 -6.58 -3.56
N THR A 127 -2.14 -6.95 -3.91
CA THR A 127 -1.81 -8.24 -4.49
C THR A 127 -0.71 -8.88 -3.67
N ALA A 128 -0.61 -10.19 -3.75
CA ALA A 128 0.45 -10.94 -3.12
C ALA A 128 0.87 -12.15 -3.95
N GLU A 129 2.11 -12.58 -3.73
CA GLU A 129 2.67 -13.81 -4.27
C GLU A 129 3.32 -14.60 -3.14
N ALA A 130 2.85 -15.82 -2.92
CA ALA A 130 3.40 -16.82 -2.02
C ALA A 130 3.78 -18.11 -2.77
N THR A 131 4.30 -19.10 -2.05
CA THR A 131 4.62 -20.42 -2.62
C THR A 131 3.74 -21.50 -2.01
N ARG A 132 3.16 -22.37 -2.84
CA ARG A 132 2.39 -23.54 -2.36
C ARG A 132 3.30 -24.51 -1.59
N SER A 133 2.93 -24.87 -0.37
CA SER A 133 3.76 -25.71 0.51
C SER A 133 3.49 -27.21 0.39
N SER A 134 2.36 -27.61 -0.18
CA SER A 134 1.88 -29.00 -0.17
C SER A 134 1.16 -29.41 -1.46
N GLY A 135 0.95 -30.72 -1.61
CA GLY A 135 0.19 -31.30 -2.73
C GLY A 135 0.96 -31.40 -4.06
N PRO A 136 0.28 -31.80 -5.15
CA PRO A 136 0.91 -32.06 -6.44
C PRO A 136 1.61 -30.84 -7.07
N ASN A 137 1.26 -29.63 -6.63
CA ASN A 137 1.79 -28.37 -7.12
C ASN A 137 2.66 -27.67 -6.05
N ALA A 138 3.21 -28.41 -5.08
CA ALA A 138 4.13 -27.84 -4.11
C ALA A 138 5.33 -27.17 -4.83
N GLY A 139 5.73 -25.99 -4.34
CA GLY A 139 6.81 -25.19 -4.93
C GLY A 139 6.36 -24.23 -6.05
N THR A 140 5.10 -24.27 -6.50
CA THR A 140 4.59 -23.30 -7.48
C THR A 140 4.13 -22.01 -6.80
N LYS A 141 4.22 -20.89 -7.51
CA LYS A 141 3.69 -19.60 -7.07
C LYS A 141 2.16 -19.60 -6.95
N VAL A 142 1.67 -18.83 -5.99
CA VAL A 142 0.25 -18.60 -5.73
C VAL A 142 0.06 -17.11 -5.61
N ASP A 143 -0.85 -16.59 -6.42
CA ASP A 143 -1.09 -15.17 -6.52
C ASP A 143 -2.53 -14.87 -6.07
N ASN A 144 -2.72 -13.81 -5.29
CA ASN A 144 -4.01 -13.24 -4.97
C ASN A 144 -4.11 -11.76 -5.27
N ILE A 145 -5.36 -11.33 -5.20
CA ILE A 145 -5.74 -9.95 -5.14
C ILE A 145 -6.87 -9.81 -4.12
N GLY A 146 -6.86 -8.71 -3.38
CA GLY A 146 -7.92 -8.38 -2.44
C GLY A 146 -8.13 -6.89 -2.30
N THR A 147 -9.14 -6.53 -1.51
CA THR A 147 -9.38 -5.13 -1.14
C THR A 147 -8.70 -4.82 0.19
N ILE A 148 -8.22 -3.60 0.32
CA ILE A 148 -7.57 -3.13 1.54
C ILE A 148 -7.86 -1.65 1.74
N SER A 149 -7.89 -1.23 2.99
CA SER A 149 -8.04 0.19 3.30
C SER A 149 -6.70 0.91 3.18
N VAL A 150 -6.67 2.01 2.44
CA VAL A 150 -5.48 2.84 2.21
C VAL A 150 -5.81 4.31 2.45
N PRO A 151 -4.81 5.18 2.66
CA PRO A 151 -5.03 6.61 2.78
C PRO A 151 -5.64 7.17 1.49
N VAL A 152 -6.47 8.20 1.62
CA VAL A 152 -6.82 9.07 0.48
C VAL A 152 -5.55 9.84 0.11
N PRO A 153 -4.96 9.62 -1.09
CA PRO A 153 -3.71 10.27 -1.45
C PRO A 153 -3.89 11.79 -1.49
N GLU A 154 -2.93 12.53 -0.94
CA GLU A 154 -2.95 13.98 -1.06
C GLU A 154 -2.96 14.35 -2.54
N SER A 155 -3.92 15.17 -2.95
CA SER A 155 -3.98 15.62 -4.33
C SER A 155 -2.78 16.54 -4.61
N SER A 156 -1.89 16.14 -5.52
CA SER A 156 -0.77 16.98 -6.00
C SER A 156 -1.22 18.28 -6.72
N SER A 157 -2.49 18.65 -6.65
CA SER A 157 -3.14 19.72 -7.41
C SER A 157 -2.99 21.12 -6.81
N LEU A 158 -2.26 21.32 -5.69
CA LEU A 158 -2.15 22.63 -5.04
C LEU A 158 -1.04 23.54 -5.58
N LEU A 159 -0.23 23.08 -6.54
CA LEU A 159 0.85 23.89 -7.11
C LEU A 159 0.43 25.12 -7.96
N PRO A 160 -0.77 25.24 -8.57
CA PRO A 160 -1.07 26.43 -9.38
C PRO A 160 -1.65 27.62 -8.60
N ILE A 161 -2.05 27.47 -7.31
CA ILE A 161 -2.75 28.56 -6.60
C ILE A 161 -1.76 29.68 -6.18
N ILE A 162 -0.50 29.36 -5.91
CA ILE A 162 0.51 30.38 -5.57
C ILE A 162 0.86 31.26 -6.79
N GLY A 163 0.84 30.68 -8.01
CA GLY A 163 1.13 31.42 -9.24
C GLY A 163 0.08 32.50 -9.57
N VAL A 164 -1.20 32.23 -9.30
CA VAL A 164 -2.29 33.17 -9.56
C VAL A 164 -2.25 34.36 -8.58
N CYS A 165 -1.92 34.12 -7.31
CA CYS A 165 -1.83 35.18 -6.31
C CYS A 165 -0.67 36.16 -6.57
N VAL A 166 0.48 35.66 -7.03
CA VAL A 166 1.66 36.50 -7.35
C VAL A 166 1.43 37.31 -8.64
N ALA A 167 0.83 36.71 -9.68
CA ALA A 167 0.50 37.41 -10.92
C ALA A 167 -0.58 38.51 -10.72
N ALA A 168 -1.57 38.26 -9.85
CA ALA A 168 -2.59 39.25 -9.50
C ALA A 168 -2.02 40.44 -8.69
N ALA A 169 -1.02 40.21 -7.84
CA ALA A 169 -0.36 41.27 -7.10
C ALA A 169 0.55 42.13 -8.00
N LEU A 170 1.33 41.50 -8.89
CA LEU A 170 2.23 42.19 -9.82
C LEU A 170 1.47 43.03 -10.86
N SER A 171 0.36 42.52 -11.40
CA SER A 171 -0.47 43.26 -12.38
C SER A 171 -1.13 44.51 -11.78
N ARG A 172 -1.47 44.50 -10.49
CA ARG A 172 -1.98 45.69 -9.77
C ARG A 172 -0.89 46.72 -9.49
N LEU A 173 0.34 46.29 -9.24
CA LEU A 173 1.49 47.18 -9.05
C LEU A 173 1.91 47.88 -10.34
N VAL A 174 1.95 47.13 -11.46
CA VAL A 174 2.31 47.70 -12.78
C VAL A 174 1.26 48.71 -13.27
N ARG A 175 -0.05 48.46 -13.06
CA ARG A 175 -1.09 49.44 -13.42
C ARG A 175 -1.02 50.75 -12.64
N ARG A 176 -0.46 50.75 -11.42
CA ARG A 176 -0.32 51.95 -10.60
C ARG A 176 0.88 52.82 -10.99
N GLN A 177 1.83 52.29 -11.77
CA GLN A 177 2.99 53.05 -12.24
C GLN A 177 2.75 53.76 -13.58
N HIS A 178 1.59 53.52 -14.22
CA HIS A 178 1.23 54.08 -15.53
C HIS A 178 0.01 55.03 -15.48
N ALA A 179 -0.37 55.51 -14.30
CA ALA A 179 -1.38 56.56 -14.09
C ALA A 179 -0.73 57.72 -13.33
#